data_AF-A0AA40AFZ2-F1
#
_entry.id   AF-A0AA40AFZ2-F1
#
_cell.length_a   1.000
_cell.length_b   1.000
_cell.length_c   1.000
_cell.angle_alpha   90.00
_cell.angle_beta   90.00
_cell.angle_gamma   90.00
#
_symmetry.space_group_name_H-M   'P 1'
#
loop_
_entity.id
_entity.type
_entity.pdbx_description
1 polymer ?
#
loop_
_entity_poly.entity_id
_entity_poly.type
_entity_poly.pdbx_seq_one_letter_code
_entity_poly.pdbx_strand_id
1 'polypeptide(L)'
;FNTLLYWILKLFPVGTLVEEAGDLIRAAEAVVATQFGIATTRQEGTSCNDVSIIFARGTGEVGNVGVLVGPELFDAVLARLNGTSTTLAVQGVNYAADVSGFLLGGDPAGSQQMQVLSFCPKTNIVMAGYSQGGQLIHNAVKLLSMVDHISSVVIFGDPNYPATMDRIAPLRQLVICHDNDLICGRGDMILLPHLTYAQDVGHAADFI
;
A
#
# COMPACT_ATOMS: atom_id res chain seq x y z
N PHE A 1 -6.95 11.08 22.12
CA PHE A 1 -7.27 11.27 20.69
C PHE A 1 -5.99 11.05 19.90
N ASN A 2 -5.94 10.03 19.06
CA ASN A 2 -4.77 9.73 18.23
C ASN A 2 -4.50 10.93 17.33
N THR A 3 -3.29 11.51 17.38
CA THR A 3 -2.98 12.79 16.72
C THR A 3 -3.18 12.70 15.21
N LEU A 4 -2.88 11.55 14.59
CA LEU A 4 -3.06 11.34 13.15
C LEU A 4 -4.53 11.35 12.73
N LEU A 5 -5.41 10.63 13.44
CA LEU A 5 -6.85 10.59 13.14
C LEU A 5 -7.49 11.99 13.18
N TYR A 6 -7.05 12.85 14.09
CA TYR A 6 -7.50 14.24 14.14
C TYR A 6 -7.15 15.00 12.84
N TRP A 7 -5.94 14.83 12.31
CA TRP A 7 -5.55 15.46 11.04
C TRP A 7 -6.27 14.86 9.85
N ILE A 8 -6.49 13.54 9.86
CA ILE A 8 -7.28 12.86 8.83
C ILE A 8 -8.68 13.49 8.73
N LEU A 9 -9.40 13.56 9.86
CA LEU A 9 -10.75 14.15 9.91
C LEU A 9 -10.79 15.63 9.54
N LYS A 10 -9.69 16.36 9.74
CA LYS A 10 -9.61 17.80 9.49
C LYS A 10 -9.26 18.14 8.04
N LEU A 11 -8.44 17.32 7.38
CA LEU A 11 -7.82 17.67 6.09
C LEU A 11 -8.31 16.81 4.93
N PHE A 12 -8.66 15.54 5.16
CA PHE A 12 -8.97 14.63 4.06
C PHE A 12 -10.42 14.79 3.60
N PRO A 13 -10.69 14.62 2.29
CA PRO A 13 -12.01 14.84 1.69
C PRO A 13 -12.96 13.65 1.95
N VAL A 14 -13.40 13.49 3.20
CA VAL A 14 -14.37 12.45 3.58
C VAL A 14 -15.75 12.74 2.96
N GLY A 15 -16.33 11.74 2.29
CA GLY A 15 -17.61 11.85 1.59
C GLY A 15 -17.48 12.35 0.14
N THR A 16 -16.27 12.39 -0.40
CA THR A 16 -15.99 12.85 -1.77
C THR A 16 -15.67 11.66 -2.68
N LEU A 17 -16.06 11.75 -3.95
CA LEU A 17 -15.69 10.76 -4.97
C LEU A 17 -14.20 10.82 -5.27
N VAL A 18 -13.57 9.69 -5.62
CA VAL A 18 -12.15 9.59 -5.97
C VAL A 18 -11.79 10.59 -7.07
N GLU A 19 -12.67 10.81 -8.04
CA GLU A 19 -12.46 11.75 -9.16
C GLU A 19 -12.20 13.19 -8.70
N GLU A 20 -12.83 13.60 -7.61
CA GLU A 20 -12.72 14.95 -7.04
C GLU A 20 -11.69 14.99 -5.89
N ALA A 21 -11.39 13.84 -5.29
CA ALA A 21 -10.58 13.74 -4.09
C ALA A 21 -9.07 13.75 -4.36
N GLY A 22 -8.60 13.37 -5.56
CA GLY A 22 -7.17 13.12 -5.82
C GLY A 22 -6.24 14.28 -5.44
N ASP A 23 -6.56 15.51 -5.85
CA ASP A 23 -5.76 16.69 -5.52
C ASP A 23 -5.91 17.13 -4.05
N LEU A 24 -7.09 16.91 -3.46
CA LEU A 24 -7.37 17.21 -2.06
C LEU A 24 -6.62 16.25 -1.12
N ILE A 25 -6.60 14.96 -1.43
CA ILE A 25 -5.80 13.94 -0.74
C ILE A 25 -4.32 14.33 -0.81
N ARG A 26 -3.81 14.64 -2.01
CA ARG A 26 -2.40 15.03 -2.20
C ARG A 26 -2.02 16.23 -1.33
N ALA A 27 -2.87 17.25 -1.29
CA ALA A 27 -2.65 18.43 -0.46
C ALA A 27 -2.71 18.10 1.05
N ALA A 28 -3.70 17.31 1.47
CA ALA A 28 -3.85 16.88 2.86
C ALA A 28 -2.63 16.09 3.35
N GLU A 29 -2.16 15.14 2.56
CA GLU A 29 -0.99 14.33 2.91
C GLU A 29 0.30 15.14 2.95
N ALA A 30 0.50 16.08 2.04
CA ALA A 30 1.67 16.95 2.08
C ALA A 30 1.75 17.73 3.41
N VAL A 31 0.60 18.18 3.93
CA VAL A 31 0.50 18.84 5.23
C VAL A 31 0.81 17.86 6.37
N VAL A 32 0.22 16.66 6.36
CA VAL A 32 0.47 15.63 7.39
C VAL A 32 1.95 15.21 7.39
N ALA A 33 2.52 14.92 6.23
CA ALA A 33 3.92 14.54 6.08
C ALA A 33 4.86 15.60 6.66
N THR A 34 4.62 16.87 6.34
CA THR A 34 5.42 17.99 6.86
C THR A 34 5.25 18.14 8.37
N GLN A 35 4.02 18.05 8.87
CA GLN A 35 3.69 18.24 10.28
C GLN A 35 4.34 17.17 11.18
N PHE A 36 4.46 15.94 10.69
CA PHE A 36 4.97 14.80 11.46
C PHE A 36 6.36 14.34 11.05
N GLY A 37 6.97 14.96 10.02
CA GLY A 37 8.27 14.55 9.50
C GLY A 37 8.26 13.16 8.86
N ILE A 38 7.14 12.76 8.24
CA ILE A 38 6.98 11.43 7.63
C ILE A 38 7.69 11.41 6.27
N ALA A 39 8.55 10.42 6.06
CA ALA A 39 9.17 10.17 4.77
C ALA A 39 8.18 9.48 3.82
N THR A 40 7.70 10.22 2.81
CA THR A 40 6.72 9.75 1.83
C THR A 40 7.34 9.06 0.62
N THR A 41 8.68 9.06 0.56
CA THR A 41 9.45 8.37 -0.46
C THR A 41 10.43 7.39 0.17
N ARG A 42 10.38 6.12 -0.23
CA ARG A 42 11.30 5.06 0.20
C ARG A 42 11.93 4.36 -1.00
N GLN A 43 13.26 4.34 -1.01
CA GLN A 43 14.11 3.73 -2.03
C GLN A 43 15.39 3.22 -1.33
N GLU A 44 15.31 2.06 -0.69
CA GLU A 44 16.41 1.54 0.11
C GLU A 44 17.38 0.67 -0.70
N GLY A 45 18.46 1.27 -1.16
CA GLY A 45 19.69 0.60 -1.61
C GLY A 45 19.50 -0.70 -2.40
N THR A 46 20.18 -1.77 -2.00
CA THR A 46 19.98 -3.10 -2.58
C THR A 46 18.56 -3.57 -2.27
N SER A 47 17.68 -3.52 -3.26
CA SER A 47 16.26 -3.91 -3.17
C SER A 47 16.03 -5.39 -2.79
N CYS A 48 17.09 -6.18 -2.63
CA CYS A 48 17.06 -7.60 -2.33
C CYS A 48 17.75 -7.91 -0.98
N ASN A 49 17.23 -7.35 0.12
CA ASN A 49 17.64 -7.73 1.48
C ASN A 49 17.05 -9.12 1.84
N ASP A 50 17.20 -9.59 3.09
CA ASP A 50 16.58 -10.86 3.52
C ASP A 50 15.06 -10.82 3.36
N VAL A 51 14.46 -9.67 3.69
CA VAL A 51 13.07 -9.31 3.44
C VAL A 51 13.02 -7.98 2.70
N SER A 52 12.22 -7.89 1.64
CA SER A 52 11.95 -6.61 0.98
C SER A 52 10.45 -6.40 0.81
N ILE A 53 9.97 -5.23 1.24
CA ILE A 53 8.61 -4.77 1.01
C ILE A 53 8.59 -3.92 -0.26
N ILE A 54 7.87 -4.39 -1.27
CA ILE A 54 7.51 -3.57 -2.44
C ILE A 54 6.14 -2.98 -2.18
N PHE A 55 6.06 -1.66 -2.01
CA PHE A 55 4.84 -0.98 -1.58
C PHE A 55 4.25 -0.10 -2.69
N ALA A 56 2.96 -0.28 -2.99
CA ALA A 56 2.21 0.60 -3.88
C ALA A 56 1.19 1.44 -3.06
N ARG A 57 1.39 2.77 -3.06
CA ARG A 57 0.52 3.73 -2.36
C ARG A 57 -0.88 3.84 -2.97
N GLY A 58 -1.80 4.54 -2.30
CA GLY A 58 -3.15 4.81 -2.79
C GLY A 58 -3.26 6.01 -3.73
N THR A 59 -4.45 6.19 -4.33
CA THR A 59 -4.75 7.31 -5.24
C THR A 59 -4.60 8.66 -4.53
N GLY A 60 -3.88 9.59 -5.15
CA GLY A 60 -3.63 10.93 -4.62
C GLY A 60 -2.54 10.99 -3.56
N GLU A 61 -2.05 9.86 -3.03
CA GLU A 61 -1.00 9.86 -2.01
C GLU A 61 0.31 10.48 -2.55
N VAL A 62 1.07 11.13 -1.68
CA VAL A 62 2.32 11.80 -2.05
C VAL A 62 3.53 10.84 -2.07
N GLY A 63 4.59 11.23 -2.77
CA GLY A 63 5.83 10.44 -2.86
C GLY A 63 5.61 9.09 -3.55
N ASN A 64 6.18 8.01 -3.04
CA ASN A 64 5.98 6.65 -3.56
C ASN A 64 5.41 5.65 -2.53
N VAL A 65 5.22 6.07 -1.27
CA VAL A 65 4.62 5.25 -0.20
C VAL A 65 3.51 5.94 0.58
N GLY A 66 3.20 7.21 0.29
CA GLY A 66 2.13 7.95 0.96
C GLY A 66 2.40 8.21 2.44
N VAL A 67 1.33 8.48 3.19
CA VAL A 67 1.39 8.71 4.65
C VAL A 67 0.45 7.81 5.44
N LEU A 68 -0.62 7.30 4.82
CA LEU A 68 -1.75 6.72 5.56
C LEU A 68 -1.47 5.29 6.05
N VAL A 69 -0.72 4.50 5.27
CA VAL A 69 -0.50 3.07 5.56
C VAL A 69 0.96 2.68 5.48
N GLY A 70 1.65 3.04 4.40
CA GLY A 70 3.01 2.56 4.10
C GLY A 70 3.98 2.77 5.26
N PRO A 71 4.24 4.02 5.69
CA PRO A 71 5.20 4.29 6.77
C PRO A 71 4.95 3.49 8.06
N GLU A 72 3.71 3.45 8.56
CA GLU A 72 3.40 2.72 9.79
C GLU A 72 3.51 1.20 9.62
N LEU A 73 3.20 0.66 8.44
CA LEU A 73 3.45 -0.76 8.12
C LEU A 73 4.94 -1.09 8.16
N PHE A 74 5.79 -0.25 7.58
CA PHE A 74 7.23 -0.49 7.55
C PHE A 74 7.82 -0.48 8.96
N ASP A 75 7.40 0.47 9.79
CA ASP A 75 7.81 0.57 11.19
C ASP A 75 7.32 -0.63 12.01
N ALA A 76 6.08 -1.08 11.76
CA ALA A 76 5.53 -2.28 12.41
C ALA A 76 6.33 -3.54 12.05
N VAL A 77 6.63 -3.77 10.77
CA VAL A 77 7.44 -4.92 10.33
C VAL A 77 8.87 -4.83 10.89
N LEU A 78 9.52 -3.67 10.82
CA LEU A 78 10.84 -3.46 11.40
C LEU A 78 10.85 -3.78 12.91
N ALA A 79 9.79 -3.40 13.63
CA ALA A 79 9.65 -3.71 15.04
C ALA A 79 9.58 -5.21 15.33
N ARG A 80 9.02 -6.04 14.43
CA ARG A 80 9.00 -7.51 14.55
C ARG A 80 10.36 -8.15 14.25
N LEU A 81 11.16 -7.49 13.41
CA LEU A 81 12.51 -7.96 13.06
C LEU A 81 13.57 -7.52 14.07
N ASN A 82 13.27 -6.59 14.97
CA ASN A 82 14.19 -6.12 16.00
C ASN A 82 14.73 -7.27 16.86
N GLY A 83 16.06 -7.35 16.99
CA GLY A 83 16.74 -8.41 17.72
C GLY A 83 17.03 -9.66 16.89
N THR A 84 16.66 -9.68 15.61
CA THR A 84 17.08 -10.69 14.63
C THR A 84 18.24 -10.16 13.77
N SER A 85 18.90 -11.04 13.03
CA SER A 85 19.88 -10.65 12.00
C SER A 85 19.24 -10.35 10.64
N THR A 86 17.91 -10.41 10.54
CA THR A 86 17.17 -10.24 9.29
C THR A 86 17.13 -8.77 8.88
N THR A 87 17.61 -8.50 7.68
CA THR A 87 17.59 -7.17 7.07
C THR A 87 16.27 -6.90 6.35
N LEU A 88 15.74 -5.68 6.50
CA LEU A 88 14.55 -5.18 5.79
C LEU A 88 14.96 -4.14 4.76
N ALA A 89 14.40 -4.23 3.54
CA ALA A 89 14.39 -3.13 2.57
C ALA A 89 12.95 -2.70 2.26
N VAL A 90 12.74 -1.41 2.04
CA VAL A 90 11.48 -0.86 1.51
C VAL A 90 11.70 -0.19 0.16
N GLN A 91 10.88 -0.57 -0.80
CA GLN A 91 10.87 -0.05 -2.16
C GLN A 91 9.46 0.42 -2.51
N GLY A 92 9.25 1.73 -2.58
CA GLY A 92 7.97 2.26 -3.05
C GLY A 92 7.89 2.26 -4.58
N VAL A 93 6.76 1.83 -5.11
CA VAL A 93 6.47 1.88 -6.55
C VAL A 93 6.30 3.35 -6.97
N ASN A 94 7.13 3.81 -7.89
CA ASN A 94 7.13 5.18 -8.39
C ASN A 94 6.20 5.32 -9.60
N TYR A 95 4.93 5.52 -9.32
CA TYR A 95 3.88 5.70 -10.32
C TYR A 95 3.02 6.93 -10.01
N ALA A 96 2.15 7.34 -10.94
CA ALA A 96 1.40 8.58 -10.81
C ALA A 96 0.43 8.59 -9.62
N ALA A 97 -0.18 7.43 -9.31
CA ALA A 97 -1.25 7.27 -8.34
C ALA A 97 -2.37 8.29 -8.55
N ASP A 98 -2.75 8.52 -9.80
CA ASP A 98 -3.80 9.46 -10.15
C ASP A 98 -5.16 8.77 -10.29
N VAL A 99 -6.21 9.58 -10.43
CA VAL A 99 -7.57 9.08 -10.62
C VAL A 99 -7.67 8.23 -11.89
N SER A 100 -6.97 8.61 -12.96
CA SER A 100 -7.03 7.89 -14.23
C SER A 100 -6.53 6.45 -14.08
N GLY A 101 -5.43 6.25 -13.37
CA GLY A 101 -4.91 4.94 -13.02
C GLY A 101 -5.90 4.10 -12.20
N PHE A 102 -6.57 4.70 -11.21
CA PHE A 102 -7.57 4.02 -10.39
C PHE A 102 -8.75 3.51 -11.23
N LEU A 103 -9.31 4.38 -12.07
CA LEU A 103 -10.46 4.06 -12.92
C LEU A 103 -10.14 3.01 -13.99
N LEU A 104 -8.87 2.92 -14.39
CA LEU A 104 -8.39 1.88 -15.30
C LEU A 104 -8.18 0.51 -14.63
N GLY A 105 -8.30 0.42 -13.31
CA GLY A 105 -8.01 -0.81 -12.57
C GLY A 105 -6.54 -0.93 -12.15
N GLY A 106 -5.89 0.21 -11.90
CA GLY A 106 -4.49 0.32 -11.51
C GLY A 106 -3.61 0.86 -12.65
N ASP A 107 -2.69 1.76 -12.32
CA ASP A 107 -1.71 2.31 -13.24
C ASP A 107 -0.88 1.18 -13.92
N PRO A 108 -0.88 1.08 -15.26
CA PRO A 108 -0.15 0.02 -15.96
C PRO A 108 1.36 0.10 -15.80
N ALA A 109 1.95 1.30 -15.76
CA ALA A 109 3.38 1.48 -15.59
C ALA A 109 3.80 1.16 -14.14
N GLY A 110 2.98 1.55 -13.16
CA GLY A 110 3.17 1.16 -11.76
C GLY A 110 3.07 -0.35 -11.56
N SER A 111 2.10 -1.01 -12.21
CA SER A 111 1.96 -2.47 -12.18
C SER A 111 3.20 -3.18 -12.74
N GLN A 112 3.74 -2.69 -13.87
CA GLN A 112 4.98 -3.21 -14.46
C GLN A 112 6.18 -2.95 -13.55
N GLN A 113 6.30 -1.74 -12.99
CA GLN A 113 7.39 -1.43 -12.08
C GLN A 113 7.35 -2.29 -10.82
N MET A 114 6.18 -2.53 -10.24
CA MET A 114 6.02 -3.41 -9.09
C MET A 114 6.47 -4.83 -9.41
N GLN A 115 6.16 -5.34 -10.60
CA GLN A 115 6.66 -6.62 -11.08
C GLN A 115 8.19 -6.64 -11.20
N VAL A 116 8.80 -5.58 -11.75
CA VAL A 116 10.26 -5.47 -11.91
C VAL A 116 10.96 -5.40 -10.55
N LEU A 117 10.45 -4.59 -9.63
CA LEU A 117 11.01 -4.45 -8.28
C LEU A 117 10.94 -5.74 -7.46
N SER A 118 9.97 -6.61 -7.78
CA SER A 118 9.82 -7.92 -7.14
C SER A 118 10.85 -8.94 -7.62
N PHE A 119 11.68 -8.64 -8.63
CA PHE A 119 12.68 -9.57 -9.15
C PHE A 119 13.92 -9.67 -8.24
N CYS A 120 13.78 -10.41 -7.15
CA CYS A 120 14.86 -10.76 -6.21
C CYS A 120 14.71 -12.23 -5.79
N PRO A 121 15.18 -13.21 -6.58
CA PRO A 121 14.86 -14.63 -6.37
C PRO A 121 15.41 -15.24 -5.07
N LYS A 122 16.29 -14.53 -4.35
CA LYS A 122 16.85 -14.97 -3.05
C LYS A 122 16.25 -14.23 -1.85
N THR A 123 15.38 -13.25 -2.09
CA THR A 123 14.75 -12.41 -1.06
C THR A 123 13.33 -12.91 -0.81
N ASN A 124 12.89 -12.82 0.44
CA ASN A 124 11.47 -12.96 0.76
C ASN A 124 10.76 -11.65 0.40
N ILE A 125 10.05 -11.64 -0.73
CA ILE A 125 9.35 -10.46 -1.22
C ILE A 125 7.97 -10.39 -0.60
N VAL A 126 7.71 -9.26 0.07
CA VAL A 126 6.39 -8.84 0.51
C VAL A 126 5.85 -7.83 -0.50
N MET A 127 4.74 -8.15 -1.16
CA MET A 127 4.01 -7.19 -1.98
C MET A 127 2.93 -6.54 -1.13
N ALA A 128 3.04 -5.25 -0.85
CA ALA A 128 2.08 -4.52 -0.03
C ALA A 128 1.44 -3.36 -0.81
N GLY A 129 0.16 -3.10 -0.61
CA GLY A 129 -0.53 -2.06 -1.37
C GLY A 129 -1.75 -1.52 -0.65
N TYR A 130 -2.06 -0.27 -0.90
CA TYR A 130 -3.25 0.40 -0.36
C TYR A 130 -4.08 1.00 -1.51
N SER A 131 -5.41 0.80 -1.47
CA SER A 131 -6.33 1.36 -2.46
C SER A 131 -5.95 0.98 -3.90
N GLN A 132 -5.70 1.95 -4.78
CA GLN A 132 -5.18 1.70 -6.14
C GLN A 132 -3.92 0.81 -6.15
N GLY A 133 -3.05 0.90 -5.14
CA GLY A 133 -1.89 0.03 -5.00
C GLY A 133 -2.23 -1.47 -4.87
N GLY A 134 -3.40 -1.81 -4.34
CA GLY A 134 -3.94 -3.17 -4.39
C GLY A 134 -4.22 -3.65 -5.81
N GLN A 135 -4.76 -2.78 -6.66
CA GLN A 135 -5.00 -3.08 -8.06
C GLN A 135 -3.66 -3.32 -8.81
N LEU A 136 -2.62 -2.54 -8.49
CA LEU A 136 -1.27 -2.76 -9.02
C LEU A 136 -0.73 -4.15 -8.63
N ILE A 137 -0.97 -4.61 -7.41
CA ILE A 137 -0.60 -5.97 -6.97
C ILE A 137 -1.31 -7.03 -7.80
N HIS A 138 -2.64 -6.93 -7.95
CA HIS A 138 -3.43 -7.84 -8.77
C HIS A 138 -2.88 -7.95 -10.20
N ASN A 139 -2.46 -6.82 -10.78
CA ASN A 139 -1.88 -6.76 -12.11
C ASN A 139 -0.45 -7.33 -12.13
N ALA A 140 0.41 -6.93 -11.20
CA ALA A 140 1.80 -7.37 -11.12
C ALA A 140 1.92 -8.89 -10.92
N VAL A 141 1.07 -9.49 -10.09
CA VAL A 141 1.02 -10.95 -9.90
C VAL A 141 0.72 -11.69 -11.20
N LYS A 142 -0.11 -11.12 -12.10
CA LYS A 142 -0.36 -11.71 -13.43
C LYS A 142 0.86 -11.59 -14.36
N LEU A 143 1.66 -10.55 -14.19
CA LEU A 143 2.86 -10.27 -15.00
C LEU A 143 4.10 -11.07 -14.57
N LEU A 144 4.21 -11.45 -13.30
CA LEU A 144 5.37 -12.17 -12.77
C LEU A 144 5.61 -13.51 -13.50
N SER A 145 6.84 -13.84 -13.84
CA SER A 145 7.16 -15.17 -14.41
C SER A 145 7.15 -16.28 -13.35
N MET A 146 7.54 -15.96 -12.12
CA MET A 146 7.58 -16.85 -10.96
C MET A 146 7.08 -16.08 -9.73
N VAL A 147 6.39 -16.79 -8.83
CA VAL A 147 5.83 -16.20 -7.60
C VAL A 147 6.33 -16.89 -6.32
N ASP A 148 7.20 -17.89 -6.43
CA ASP A 148 7.66 -18.70 -5.29
C ASP A 148 8.42 -17.88 -4.24
N HIS A 149 9.10 -16.81 -4.68
CA HIS A 149 9.84 -15.86 -3.84
C HIS A 149 8.95 -14.76 -3.24
N ILE A 150 7.66 -14.70 -3.62
CA ILE A 150 6.67 -13.87 -2.94
C ILE A 150 6.26 -14.58 -1.66
N SER A 151 6.75 -14.08 -0.53
CA SER A 151 6.47 -14.65 0.80
C SER A 151 5.06 -14.32 1.25
N SER A 152 4.64 -13.08 1.04
CA SER A 152 3.32 -12.59 1.43
C SER A 152 2.85 -11.44 0.53
N VAL A 153 1.54 -11.32 0.44
CA VAL A 153 0.86 -10.22 -0.23
C VAL A 153 -0.14 -9.61 0.74
N VAL A 154 -0.07 -8.30 0.95
CA VAL A 154 -0.93 -7.58 1.88
C VAL A 154 -1.60 -6.41 1.16
N ILE A 155 -2.93 -6.39 1.14
CA ILE A 155 -3.70 -5.30 0.53
C ILE A 155 -4.61 -4.66 1.56
N PHE A 156 -4.55 -3.33 1.67
CA PHE A 156 -5.46 -2.52 2.48
C PHE A 156 -6.44 -1.79 1.56
N GLY A 157 -7.75 -1.88 1.84
CA GLY A 157 -8.76 -1.16 1.06
C GLY A 157 -8.83 -1.58 -0.41
N ASP A 158 -8.83 -2.89 -0.70
CA ASP A 158 -8.71 -3.43 -2.06
C ASP A 158 -9.94 -3.12 -2.94
N PRO A 159 -9.82 -2.32 -4.03
CA PRO A 159 -10.91 -2.07 -4.97
C PRO A 159 -11.38 -3.34 -5.71
N ASN A 160 -10.56 -4.38 -5.75
CA ASN A 160 -10.89 -5.66 -6.37
C ASN A 160 -11.58 -6.65 -5.43
N TYR A 161 -11.79 -6.30 -4.15
CA TYR A 161 -12.42 -7.17 -3.17
C TYR A 161 -13.78 -7.74 -3.68
N PRO A 162 -14.09 -9.03 -3.42
CA PRO A 162 -13.29 -10.05 -2.71
C PRO A 162 -12.41 -10.90 -3.64
N ALA A 163 -11.94 -10.37 -4.77
CA ALA A 163 -11.09 -11.13 -5.68
C ALA A 163 -9.77 -11.52 -4.99
N THR A 164 -9.31 -12.74 -5.26
CA THR A 164 -8.03 -13.28 -4.79
C THR A 164 -6.99 -13.29 -5.90
N MET A 165 -5.73 -13.50 -5.54
CA MET A 165 -4.63 -13.64 -6.48
C MET A 165 -4.32 -15.12 -6.69
N ASP A 166 -4.95 -15.78 -7.68
CA ASP A 166 -4.92 -17.24 -7.87
C ASP A 166 -3.53 -17.90 -7.93
N ARG A 167 -2.49 -17.12 -8.29
CA ARG A 167 -1.10 -17.60 -8.33
C ARG A 167 -0.42 -17.60 -6.96
N ILE A 168 -0.97 -16.88 -5.99
CA ILE A 168 -0.47 -16.78 -4.62
C ILE A 168 -1.29 -17.73 -3.76
N ALA A 169 -0.61 -18.55 -2.97
CA ALA A 169 -1.29 -19.48 -2.07
C ALA A 169 -2.20 -18.72 -1.09
N PRO A 170 -3.40 -19.24 -0.76
CA PRO A 170 -4.33 -18.54 0.14
C PRO A 170 -3.74 -18.12 1.49
N LEU A 171 -2.81 -18.91 2.04
CA LEU A 171 -2.12 -18.61 3.30
C LEU A 171 -1.04 -17.51 3.19
N ARG A 172 -0.75 -17.01 1.99
CA ARG A 172 0.23 -15.96 1.71
C ARG A 172 -0.42 -14.65 1.25
N GLN A 173 -1.74 -14.55 1.27
CA GLN A 173 -2.47 -13.32 0.93
C GLN A 173 -3.34 -12.88 2.10
N LEU A 174 -3.23 -11.60 2.45
CA LEU A 174 -4.05 -10.92 3.44
C LEU A 174 -4.66 -9.68 2.79
N VAL A 175 -6.00 -9.65 2.70
CA VAL A 175 -6.74 -8.47 2.24
C VAL A 175 -7.55 -7.94 3.42
N ILE A 176 -7.28 -6.68 3.80
CA ILE A 176 -7.95 -5.98 4.89
C ILE A 176 -8.87 -4.94 4.28
N CYS A 177 -10.18 -5.15 4.44
CA CYS A 177 -11.22 -4.22 4.03
C CYS A 177 -12.07 -3.90 5.26
N HIS A 178 -12.12 -2.63 5.64
CA HIS A 178 -12.97 -2.19 6.74
C HIS A 178 -14.45 -2.25 6.39
N ASP A 179 -15.27 -2.49 7.40
CA ASP A 179 -16.72 -2.35 7.28
C ASP A 179 -17.07 -0.94 6.80
N ASN A 180 -17.92 -0.87 5.75
CA ASN A 180 -18.35 0.36 5.09
C ASN A 180 -17.23 1.13 4.35
N ASP A 181 -16.08 0.51 4.09
CA ASP A 181 -15.19 1.02 3.05
C ASP A 181 -15.84 0.81 1.67
N LEU A 182 -16.34 1.90 1.08
CA LEU A 182 -17.02 1.84 -0.21
C LEU A 182 -16.06 1.53 -1.37
N ILE A 183 -14.75 1.74 -1.22
CA ILE A 183 -13.78 1.33 -2.23
C ILE A 183 -13.73 -0.19 -2.34
N CYS A 184 -13.68 -0.90 -1.20
CA CYS A 184 -13.83 -2.37 -1.17
C CYS A 184 -15.21 -2.83 -1.67
N GLY A 185 -16.24 -1.99 -1.48
CA GLY A 185 -17.59 -2.20 -1.99
C GLY A 185 -17.76 -1.97 -3.50
N ARG A 186 -16.67 -1.76 -4.26
CA ARG A 186 -16.66 -1.39 -5.69
C ARG A 186 -17.31 -0.04 -6.00
N GLY A 187 -17.43 0.81 -4.99
CA GLY A 187 -17.68 2.23 -5.15
C GLY A 187 -16.37 3.01 -5.29
N ASP A 188 -16.52 4.32 -5.33
CA ASP A 188 -15.47 5.29 -5.58
C ASP A 188 -15.55 6.45 -4.57
N MET A 189 -16.33 6.33 -3.50
CA MET A 189 -16.44 7.35 -2.47
C MET A 189 -15.45 7.10 -1.35
N ILE A 190 -14.66 8.12 -1.02
CA ILE A 190 -13.69 8.10 0.07
C ILE A 190 -14.42 8.36 1.39
N LEU A 191 -14.62 7.31 2.19
CA LEU A 191 -15.14 7.41 3.55
C LEU A 191 -14.05 7.21 4.59
N LEU A 192 -14.33 7.59 5.83
CA LEU A 192 -13.38 7.44 6.95
C LEU A 192 -12.82 6.02 7.11
N PRO A 193 -13.60 4.92 6.95
CA PRO A 193 -13.05 3.57 6.98
C PRO A 193 -11.91 3.33 5.98
N HIS A 194 -11.93 4.00 4.82
CA HIS A 194 -10.85 3.88 3.83
C HIS A 194 -9.54 4.55 4.29
N LEU A 195 -9.62 5.52 5.21
CA LEU A 195 -8.48 6.35 5.62
C LEU A 195 -7.82 5.88 6.92
N THR A 196 -8.25 4.76 7.49
CA THR A 196 -7.89 4.37 8.88
C THR A 196 -7.11 3.06 8.99
N TYR A 197 -6.62 2.51 7.87
CA TYR A 197 -5.87 1.24 7.83
C TYR A 197 -4.55 1.21 8.61
N ALA A 198 -4.05 2.37 9.02
CA ALA A 198 -2.96 2.50 9.99
C ALA A 198 -3.24 1.70 11.29
N GLN A 199 -4.51 1.51 11.67
CA GLN A 199 -4.88 0.72 12.84
C GLN A 199 -4.61 -0.79 12.69
N ASP A 200 -4.49 -1.29 11.46
CA ASP A 200 -4.37 -2.73 11.16
C ASP A 200 -2.94 -3.15 10.83
N VAL A 201 -2.00 -2.19 10.73
CA VAL A 201 -0.61 -2.46 10.35
C VAL A 201 0.09 -3.43 11.30
N GLY A 202 -0.32 -3.47 12.57
CA GLY A 202 0.16 -4.47 13.53
C GLY A 202 -0.25 -5.89 13.16
N HIS A 203 -1.52 -6.08 12.77
CA HIS A 203 -2.01 -7.38 12.30
C HIS A 203 -1.34 -7.79 10.98
N ALA A 204 -1.19 -6.85 10.05
CA ALA A 204 -0.48 -7.09 8.80
C ALA A 204 1.00 -7.43 9.02
N ALA A 205 1.68 -6.77 9.95
CA ALA A 205 3.08 -7.05 10.29
C ALA A 205 3.26 -8.38 11.01
N ASP A 206 2.24 -8.88 11.73
CA ASP A 206 2.26 -10.22 12.34
C ASP A 206 2.00 -11.32 11.29
N PHE A 207 1.31 -10.98 10.20
CA PHE A 207 1.09 -11.88 9.07
C PHE A 207 2.31 -12.02 8.16
N ILE A 208 3.10 -10.95 8.03
CA ILE A 208 4.36 -10.89 7.27
C ILE A 208 5.46 -11.66 8.00
#